data_AF-A0A9Q9EKP5-F1
#
_entry.id   AF-A0A9Q9EKP5-F1
#
_cell.length_a   1.000
_cell.length_b   1.000
_cell.length_c   1.000
_cell.angle_alpha   90.00
_cell.angle_beta   90.00
_cell.angle_gamma   90.00
#
_symmetry.space_group_name_H-M   'P 1'
#
loop_
_entity.id
_entity.type
_entity.pdbx_description
1 polymer ?
#
loop_
_entity_poly.entity_id
_entity_poly.type
_entity_poly.pdbx_seq_one_letter_code
_entity_poly.pdbx_strand_id
1 'polypeptide(L)'
;MSTPMDRRAIRRQQQDDQVQNIIDTIADPGDQLDAISKIRGWYNPHSTANLIIKQYLSDDLSLSDTVTQLANPIDDLFTSGDNGWSAYTQEKTARHQREHFPEDAEQWWGVEQDILKPDEGSENDHVSTEGALWTLWYAVVHSARKLFWRDNDDGSTGSSQTALLELVRALKARPNPPLPPHLTVPMQRDWVYASGATLWRNLLLLGPSFRESWNDSPGCGAGWSKPEVEAWINAEAFVARLTVCGVKKFWNYGVWALRDGLEERPNSIYFRPEREEEVLDCYVTAAAVWVVIAGKEMWEFVERDRDFETRYGLDEALPKLPWEGDGVWTRARWRYWKEKFESVAQRPGLVSSTKQIIGEALKCMEAVESQRQVS
;
A
#
# COMPACT_ATOMS: atom_id res chain seq x y z
N MET A 1 -0.03 -36.84 -15.43
CA MET A 1 -0.80 -35.59 -15.25
C MET A 1 -0.03 -34.72 -14.26
N SER A 2 0.40 -33.51 -14.62
CA SER A 2 1.05 -32.58 -13.68
C SER A 2 0.10 -32.20 -12.54
N THR A 3 0.62 -32.20 -11.32
CA THR A 3 -0.13 -31.81 -10.12
C THR A 3 -0.47 -30.31 -10.16
N PRO A 4 -1.46 -29.83 -9.37
CA PRO A 4 -1.76 -28.40 -9.26
C PRO A 4 -0.55 -27.54 -8.85
N MET A 5 0.35 -28.07 -8.01
CA MET A 5 1.60 -27.39 -7.63
C MET A 5 2.56 -27.25 -8.83
N ASP A 6 2.71 -28.30 -9.64
CA ASP A 6 3.54 -28.25 -10.85
C ASP A 6 3.03 -27.19 -11.84
N ARG A 7 1.70 -27.08 -12.00
CA ARG A 7 1.11 -26.07 -12.89
C ARG A 7 1.37 -24.65 -12.43
N ARG A 8 1.33 -24.38 -11.12
CA ARG A 8 1.64 -23.06 -10.55
C ARG A 8 3.11 -22.71 -10.75
N ALA A 9 4.01 -23.67 -10.52
CA ALA A 9 5.45 -23.49 -10.73
C ALA A 9 5.78 -23.21 -12.21
N ILE A 10 5.18 -23.98 -13.14
CA ILE A 10 5.36 -23.77 -14.58
C ILE A 10 4.86 -22.38 -15.01
N ARG A 11 3.65 -21.99 -14.58
CA ARG A 11 3.12 -20.65 -14.87
C ARG A 11 4.04 -19.56 -14.34
N ARG A 12 4.60 -19.75 -13.14
CA ARG A 12 5.51 -18.77 -12.54
C ARG A 12 6.80 -18.64 -13.35
N GLN A 13 7.40 -19.76 -13.76
CA GLN A 13 8.59 -19.74 -14.61
C GLN A 13 8.32 -19.04 -15.95
N GLN A 14 7.18 -19.33 -16.59
CA GLN A 14 6.79 -18.66 -17.84
C GLN A 14 6.64 -17.14 -17.67
N GLN A 15 6.06 -16.68 -16.56
CA GLN A 15 5.98 -15.26 -16.26
C GLN A 15 7.38 -14.66 -16.03
N ASP A 16 8.26 -15.36 -15.31
CA ASP A 16 9.63 -14.89 -15.06
C ASP A 16 10.43 -14.77 -16.37
N ASP A 17 10.28 -15.72 -17.30
CA ASP A 17 10.90 -15.66 -18.63
C ASP A 17 10.36 -14.47 -19.46
N GLN A 18 9.06 -14.21 -19.40
CA GLN A 18 8.44 -13.04 -20.05
C GLN A 18 8.95 -11.73 -19.46
N VAL A 19 9.09 -11.65 -18.13
CA VAL A 19 9.64 -10.47 -17.44
C VAL A 19 11.08 -10.23 -17.89
N GLN A 20 11.91 -11.27 -18.00
CA GLN A 20 13.28 -11.12 -18.48
C GLN A 20 13.32 -10.57 -19.92
N ASN A 21 12.45 -11.08 -20.80
CA ASN A 21 12.35 -10.54 -22.16
C ASN A 21 11.91 -9.06 -22.19
N ILE A 22 11.03 -8.62 -21.28
CA ILE A 22 10.67 -7.20 -21.15
C ILE A 22 11.89 -6.36 -20.75
N ILE A 23 12.66 -6.83 -19.76
CA ILE A 23 13.85 -6.14 -19.27
C ILE A 23 14.90 -6.01 -20.39
N ASP A 24 15.06 -7.04 -21.22
CA ASP A 24 16.04 -7.04 -22.30
C ASP A 24 15.61 -6.17 -23.51
N THR A 25 14.31 -5.85 -23.64
CA THR A 25 13.75 -5.19 -24.83
C THR A 25 13.27 -3.76 -24.61
N ILE A 26 12.81 -3.42 -23.40
CA ILE A 26 12.32 -2.08 -23.06
C ILE A 26 13.42 -1.34 -22.30
N ALA A 27 13.83 -0.18 -22.77
CA ALA A 27 14.91 0.59 -22.14
C ALA A 27 14.45 1.41 -20.92
N ASP A 28 13.24 1.99 -20.98
CA ASP A 28 12.72 2.83 -19.91
C ASP A 28 12.21 1.99 -18.71
N PRO A 29 12.71 2.20 -17.48
CA PRO A 29 12.29 1.42 -16.31
C PRO A 29 10.80 1.57 -15.95
N GLY A 30 10.20 2.73 -16.22
CA GLY A 30 8.78 2.96 -15.99
C GLY A 30 7.91 2.15 -16.95
N ASP A 31 8.28 2.14 -18.23
CA ASP A 31 7.61 1.33 -19.26
C ASP A 31 7.84 -0.18 -19.04
N GLN A 32 9.02 -0.59 -18.54
CA GLN A 32 9.26 -1.96 -18.08
C GLN A 32 8.23 -2.35 -17.00
N LEU A 33 8.02 -1.49 -16.00
CA LEU A 33 7.07 -1.76 -14.91
C LEU A 33 5.62 -1.82 -15.38
N ASP A 34 5.20 -0.95 -16.29
CA ASP A 34 3.87 -1.00 -16.90
C ASP A 34 3.66 -2.33 -17.66
N ALA A 35 4.68 -2.84 -18.36
CA ALA A 35 4.61 -4.13 -19.05
C ALA A 35 4.64 -5.33 -18.07
N ILE A 36 5.48 -5.28 -17.03
CA ILE A 36 5.57 -6.31 -15.99
C ILE A 36 4.25 -6.41 -15.21
N SER A 37 3.62 -5.28 -14.86
CA SER A 37 2.36 -5.29 -14.10
C SER A 37 1.26 -6.05 -14.83
N LYS A 38 1.25 -6.01 -16.18
CA LYS A 38 0.33 -6.77 -17.02
C LYS A 38 0.61 -8.27 -17.01
N ILE A 39 1.87 -8.68 -17.03
CA ILE A 39 2.27 -10.10 -16.94
C ILE A 39 1.87 -10.70 -15.59
N ARG A 40 2.09 -9.93 -14.52
CA ARG A 40 1.86 -10.36 -13.14
C ARG A 40 0.41 -10.21 -12.69
N GLY A 41 -0.35 -9.31 -13.32
CA GLY A 41 -1.73 -9.02 -12.97
C GLY A 41 -1.89 -8.10 -11.77
N TRP A 42 -0.89 -7.27 -11.47
CA TRP A 42 -0.91 -6.35 -10.32
C TRP A 42 -1.90 -5.20 -10.52
N TYR A 43 -1.89 -4.62 -11.71
CA TYR A 43 -2.62 -3.39 -12.01
C TYR A 43 -2.74 -3.18 -13.53
N ASN A 44 -3.81 -2.48 -13.93
CA ASN A 44 -3.97 -2.00 -15.30
C ASN A 44 -3.32 -0.61 -15.46
N PRO A 45 -2.12 -0.51 -16.08
CA PRO A 45 -1.42 0.77 -16.25
C PRO A 45 -2.16 1.73 -17.21
N HIS A 46 -3.17 1.29 -17.93
CA HIS A 46 -3.93 2.13 -18.87
C HIS A 46 -5.23 2.68 -18.27
N SER A 47 -5.38 2.66 -16.95
CA SER A 47 -6.53 3.31 -16.32
C SER A 47 -6.47 4.83 -16.54
N THR A 48 -7.64 5.47 -16.62
CA THR A 48 -7.77 6.92 -16.73
C THR A 48 -7.04 7.63 -15.58
N ALA A 49 -7.13 7.10 -14.35
CA ALA A 49 -6.46 7.68 -13.19
C ALA A 49 -4.92 7.66 -13.35
N ASN A 50 -4.33 6.56 -13.84
CA ASN A 50 -2.89 6.49 -14.05
C ASN A 50 -2.41 7.45 -15.16
N LEU A 51 -3.22 7.64 -16.21
CA LEU A 51 -2.91 8.62 -17.27
C LEU A 51 -2.93 10.06 -16.74
N ILE A 52 -3.93 10.42 -15.93
CA ILE A 52 -4.04 11.75 -15.30
C ILE A 52 -2.85 11.99 -14.35
N ILE A 53 -2.49 11.00 -13.53
CA ILE A 53 -1.33 11.10 -12.63
C ILE A 53 -0.04 11.22 -13.43
N LYS A 54 0.12 10.47 -14.54
CA LYS A 54 1.29 10.59 -15.41
C LYS A 54 1.43 12.01 -15.98
N GLN A 55 0.34 12.63 -16.43
CA GLN A 55 0.37 14.02 -16.90
C GLN A 55 0.76 15.00 -15.79
N TYR A 56 0.24 14.80 -14.58
CA TYR A 56 0.62 15.61 -13.42
C TYR A 56 2.11 15.48 -13.08
N LEU A 57 2.65 14.27 -13.06
CA LEU A 57 4.05 14.01 -12.75
C LEU A 57 5.02 14.50 -13.84
N SER A 58 4.53 14.74 -15.06
CA SER A 58 5.28 15.34 -16.16
C SER A 58 5.13 16.87 -16.25
N ASP A 59 4.49 17.51 -15.25
CA ASP A 59 4.16 18.94 -15.24
C ASP A 59 3.21 19.40 -16.39
N ASP A 60 2.58 18.45 -17.10
CA ASP A 60 1.60 18.74 -18.17
C ASP A 60 0.22 19.11 -17.63
N LEU A 61 -0.04 18.84 -16.35
CA LEU A 61 -1.31 19.11 -15.68
C LEU A 61 -1.08 19.72 -14.30
N SER A 62 -1.81 20.79 -13.96
CA SER A 62 -1.67 21.45 -12.66
C SER A 62 -2.25 20.59 -11.54
N LEU A 63 -1.71 20.69 -10.31
CA LEU A 63 -2.22 19.97 -9.14
C LEU A 63 -3.74 20.16 -8.95
N SER A 64 -4.24 21.38 -9.15
CA SER A 64 -5.68 21.68 -9.02
C SER A 64 -6.52 20.96 -10.06
N ASP A 65 -6.06 20.94 -11.32
CA ASP A 65 -6.77 20.27 -12.41
C ASP A 65 -6.69 18.75 -12.27
N THR A 66 -5.55 18.21 -11.85
CA THR A 66 -5.36 16.79 -11.54
C THR A 66 -6.33 16.33 -10.46
N VAL A 67 -6.39 17.08 -9.35
CA VAL A 67 -7.31 16.78 -8.24
C VAL A 67 -8.76 16.83 -8.71
N THR A 68 -9.12 17.81 -9.55
CA THR A 68 -10.47 17.96 -10.09
C THR A 68 -10.84 16.78 -11.00
N GLN A 69 -9.96 16.41 -11.93
CA GLN A 69 -10.20 15.32 -12.87
C GLN A 69 -10.27 13.95 -12.20
N LEU A 70 -9.52 13.73 -11.12
CA LEU A 70 -9.56 12.48 -10.37
C LEU A 70 -10.77 12.41 -9.42
N ALA A 71 -11.08 13.50 -8.72
CA ALA A 71 -12.04 13.47 -7.63
C ALA A 71 -13.48 13.72 -8.06
N ASN A 72 -13.75 14.59 -9.04
CA ASN A 72 -15.12 14.94 -9.40
C ASN A 72 -15.95 13.72 -9.87
N PRO A 73 -15.43 12.81 -10.71
CA PRO A 73 -16.19 11.60 -11.06
C PRO A 73 -16.54 10.74 -9.84
N ILE A 74 -15.66 10.70 -8.83
CA ILE A 74 -15.90 9.96 -7.58
C ILE A 74 -16.94 10.69 -6.72
N ASP A 75 -16.87 12.02 -6.65
CA ASP A 75 -17.84 12.86 -5.92
C ASP A 75 -19.25 12.71 -6.52
N ASP A 76 -19.36 12.68 -7.85
CA ASP A 76 -20.61 12.50 -8.58
C ASP A 76 -21.20 11.10 -8.34
N LEU A 77 -20.37 10.05 -8.40
CA LEU A 77 -20.79 8.68 -8.06
C LEU A 77 -21.25 8.57 -6.60
N PHE A 78 -20.48 9.11 -5.67
CA PHE A 78 -20.82 9.07 -4.24
C PHE A 78 -22.12 9.83 -3.97
N THR A 79 -22.28 11.03 -4.51
CA THR A 79 -23.45 11.88 -4.27
C THR A 79 -24.71 11.32 -4.93
N SER A 80 -24.57 10.62 -6.06
CA SER A 80 -25.71 10.02 -6.76
C SER A 80 -26.09 8.64 -6.22
N GLY A 81 -25.32 8.07 -5.29
CA GLY A 81 -25.53 6.69 -4.84
C GLY A 81 -25.24 5.69 -5.95
N ASP A 82 -24.11 5.86 -6.62
CA ASP A 82 -23.68 5.11 -7.82
C ASP A 82 -24.70 5.23 -8.96
N ASN A 83 -25.12 6.46 -9.27
CA ASN A 83 -26.20 6.76 -10.22
C ASN A 83 -27.51 6.03 -9.88
N GLY A 84 -27.83 5.92 -8.59
CA GLY A 84 -29.01 5.22 -8.07
C GLY A 84 -28.87 3.70 -7.95
N TRP A 85 -27.79 3.10 -8.47
CA TRP A 85 -27.58 1.65 -8.39
C TRP A 85 -27.43 1.15 -6.95
N SER A 86 -26.77 1.93 -6.09
CA SER A 86 -26.60 1.56 -4.67
C SER A 86 -27.95 1.46 -3.97
N ALA A 87 -28.84 2.44 -4.18
CA ALA A 87 -30.18 2.43 -3.60
C ALA A 87 -31.01 1.21 -4.09
N TYR A 88 -31.00 0.97 -5.41
CA TYR A 88 -31.74 -0.14 -6.03
C TYR A 88 -31.26 -1.52 -5.54
N THR A 89 -29.95 -1.76 -5.57
CA THR A 89 -29.36 -3.07 -5.21
C THR A 89 -29.51 -3.38 -3.72
N GLN A 90 -29.33 -2.37 -2.86
CA GLN A 90 -29.50 -2.52 -1.42
C GLN A 90 -30.97 -2.77 -1.04
N GLU A 91 -31.93 -2.08 -1.66
CA GLU A 91 -33.35 -2.32 -1.41
C GLU A 91 -33.83 -3.67 -1.96
N LYS A 92 -33.32 -4.10 -3.12
CA LYS A 92 -33.56 -5.45 -3.65
C LYS A 92 -33.07 -6.53 -2.68
N THR A 93 -31.89 -6.34 -2.10
CA THR A 93 -31.34 -7.23 -1.06
C THR A 93 -32.19 -7.20 0.20
N ALA A 94 -32.58 -6.00 0.66
CA ALA A 94 -33.42 -5.81 1.83
C ALA A 94 -34.78 -6.51 1.69
N ARG A 95 -35.47 -6.35 0.55
CA ARG A 95 -36.74 -7.04 0.26
C ARG A 95 -36.65 -8.55 0.48
N HIS A 96 -35.61 -9.18 -0.08
CA HIS A 96 -35.38 -10.60 0.10
C HIS A 96 -35.11 -10.97 1.58
N GLN A 97 -34.38 -10.13 2.32
CA GLN A 97 -34.11 -10.36 3.75
C GLN A 97 -35.36 -10.16 4.62
N ARG A 98 -36.25 -9.22 4.29
CA ARG A 98 -37.52 -9.00 5.01
C ARG A 98 -38.43 -10.23 4.93
N GLU A 99 -38.41 -10.98 3.83
CA GLU A 99 -39.14 -12.26 3.69
C GLU A 99 -38.61 -13.33 4.67
N HIS A 100 -37.32 -13.31 4.98
CA HIS A 100 -36.67 -14.30 5.85
C HIS A 100 -36.70 -13.91 7.34
N PHE A 101 -36.71 -12.61 7.64
CA PHE A 101 -36.64 -12.06 9.00
C PHE A 101 -37.73 -11.00 9.23
N PRO A 102 -39.03 -11.37 9.21
CA PRO A 102 -40.13 -10.41 9.23
C PRO A 102 -40.27 -9.68 10.57
N GLU A 103 -39.89 -10.31 11.69
CA GLU A 103 -40.04 -9.73 13.04
C GLU A 103 -39.09 -8.54 13.26
N ASP A 104 -37.88 -8.58 12.68
CA ASP A 104 -36.84 -7.54 12.82
C ASP A 104 -36.71 -6.65 11.56
N ALA A 105 -37.52 -6.91 10.53
CA ALA A 105 -37.39 -6.34 9.18
C ALA A 105 -37.35 -4.80 9.16
N GLU A 106 -38.32 -4.15 9.83
CA GLU A 106 -38.42 -2.69 9.85
C GLU A 106 -37.26 -2.06 10.63
N GLN A 107 -36.80 -2.71 11.71
CA GLN A 107 -35.67 -2.23 12.48
C GLN A 107 -34.37 -2.29 11.67
N TRP A 108 -34.14 -3.38 10.93
CA TRP A 108 -32.88 -3.58 10.22
C TRP A 108 -32.81 -2.89 8.87
N TRP A 109 -33.93 -2.81 8.16
CA TRP A 109 -34.00 -2.42 6.76
C TRP A 109 -34.97 -1.27 6.48
N GLY A 110 -35.67 -0.78 7.50
CA GLY A 110 -36.73 0.21 7.33
C GLY A 110 -37.94 -0.32 6.56
N VAL A 111 -38.90 0.57 6.33
CA VAL A 111 -40.06 0.31 5.48
C VAL A 111 -39.60 0.05 4.05
N GLU A 112 -40.22 -0.92 3.40
CA GLU A 112 -39.98 -1.24 1.99
C GLU A 112 -40.24 -0.03 1.08
N GLN A 113 -39.32 0.21 0.14
CA GLN A 113 -39.37 1.33 -0.78
C GLN A 113 -39.42 0.84 -2.22
N ASP A 114 -40.27 1.46 -3.05
CA ASP A 114 -40.35 1.15 -4.48
C ASP A 114 -39.30 1.95 -5.26
N ILE A 115 -38.08 1.39 -5.32
CA ILE A 115 -36.94 2.00 -5.99
C ILE A 115 -36.87 1.45 -7.42
N LEU A 116 -37.01 2.35 -8.39
CA LEU A 116 -36.89 2.00 -9.80
C LEU A 116 -35.45 1.58 -10.12
N LYS A 117 -35.34 0.56 -10.97
CA LYS A 117 -34.06 0.18 -11.54
C LYS A 117 -33.52 1.34 -12.39
N PRO A 118 -32.25 1.74 -12.25
CA PRO A 118 -31.65 2.75 -13.11
C PRO A 118 -31.67 2.35 -14.59
N ASP A 119 -31.83 3.34 -15.48
CA ASP A 119 -31.96 3.14 -16.93
C ASP A 119 -30.63 2.81 -17.64
N GLU A 120 -29.49 3.18 -17.05
CA GLU A 120 -28.16 3.04 -17.68
C GLU A 120 -27.34 1.89 -17.08
N GLY A 121 -26.81 1.04 -17.97
CA GLY A 121 -25.87 -0.03 -17.64
C GLY A 121 -26.52 -1.35 -17.19
N SER A 122 -25.70 -2.38 -17.02
CA SER A 122 -26.10 -3.62 -16.37
C SER A 122 -25.78 -3.54 -14.88
N GLU A 123 -26.50 -4.32 -14.06
CA GLU A 123 -26.25 -4.41 -12.60
C GLU A 123 -24.79 -4.79 -12.29
N ASN A 124 -24.11 -5.49 -13.21
CA ASN A 124 -22.73 -5.94 -13.03
C ASN A 124 -21.68 -5.02 -13.67
N ASP A 125 -22.08 -4.09 -14.56
CA ASP A 125 -21.16 -3.28 -15.37
C ASP A 125 -21.15 -1.79 -14.99
N HIS A 126 -21.95 -1.39 -14.00
CA HIS A 126 -21.95 -0.01 -13.53
C HIS A 126 -20.67 0.29 -12.73
N VAL A 127 -20.16 1.51 -12.88
CA VAL A 127 -19.03 1.99 -12.09
C VAL A 127 -19.55 2.41 -10.73
N SER A 128 -19.07 1.76 -9.67
CA SER A 128 -19.37 2.17 -8.29
C SER A 128 -18.30 3.13 -7.76
N THR A 129 -18.68 3.90 -6.76
CA THR A 129 -17.77 4.76 -5.97
C THR A 129 -16.62 3.93 -5.40
N GLU A 130 -16.92 2.74 -4.89
CA GLU A 130 -15.90 1.79 -4.43
C GLU A 130 -14.91 1.46 -5.55
N GLY A 131 -15.39 1.03 -6.73
CA GLY A 131 -14.53 0.66 -7.85
C GLY A 131 -13.68 1.82 -8.38
N ALA A 132 -14.24 3.03 -8.37
CA ALA A 132 -13.52 4.25 -8.76
C ALA A 132 -12.40 4.59 -7.75
N LEU A 133 -12.66 4.46 -6.45
CA LEU A 133 -11.66 4.64 -5.39
C LEU A 133 -10.54 3.59 -5.49
N TRP A 134 -10.86 2.31 -5.73
CA TRP A 134 -9.84 1.28 -5.99
C TRP A 134 -8.96 1.65 -7.17
N THR A 135 -9.57 2.10 -8.28
CA THR A 135 -8.83 2.51 -9.49
C THR A 135 -7.89 3.68 -9.21
N LEU A 136 -8.34 4.68 -8.46
CA LEU A 136 -7.53 5.83 -8.03
C LEU A 136 -6.35 5.40 -7.18
N TRP A 137 -6.58 4.65 -6.10
CA TRP A 137 -5.51 4.32 -5.17
C TRP A 137 -4.51 3.34 -5.76
N TYR A 138 -4.95 2.40 -6.60
CA TYR A 138 -4.02 1.58 -7.36
C TYR A 138 -3.19 2.38 -8.36
N ALA A 139 -3.75 3.42 -8.98
CA ALA A 139 -2.98 4.33 -9.82
C ALA A 139 -1.89 5.05 -9.02
N VAL A 140 -2.22 5.51 -7.80
CA VAL A 140 -1.26 6.14 -6.89
C VAL A 140 -0.16 5.16 -6.48
N VAL A 141 -0.49 3.95 -6.06
CA VAL A 141 0.51 2.93 -5.67
C VAL A 141 1.40 2.57 -6.86
N HIS A 142 0.81 2.35 -8.04
CA HIS A 142 1.56 2.02 -9.25
C HIS A 142 2.48 3.16 -9.71
N SER A 143 2.03 4.41 -9.56
CA SER A 143 2.87 5.58 -9.79
C SER A 143 4.02 5.64 -8.79
N ALA A 144 3.76 5.41 -7.50
CA ALA A 144 4.79 5.37 -6.47
C ALA A 144 5.90 4.34 -6.77
N ARG A 145 5.53 3.16 -7.29
CA ARG A 145 6.49 2.11 -7.72
C ARG A 145 7.49 2.61 -8.78
N LYS A 146 7.05 3.50 -9.67
CA LYS A 146 7.89 4.03 -10.77
C LYS A 146 8.79 5.19 -10.34
N LEU A 147 8.45 5.87 -9.25
CA LEU A 147 9.14 7.07 -8.79
C LEU A 147 10.27 6.69 -7.84
N PHE A 148 11.50 7.04 -8.20
CA PHE A 148 12.66 6.84 -7.35
C PHE A 148 12.46 7.53 -6.00
N TRP A 149 12.75 6.78 -4.95
CA TRP A 149 12.57 7.27 -3.59
C TRP A 149 13.72 8.16 -3.09
N ARG A 150 14.89 8.08 -3.73
CA ARG A 150 16.04 8.99 -3.56
C ARG A 150 16.19 9.88 -4.78
N ASP A 151 16.69 11.08 -4.54
CA ASP A 151 17.21 11.92 -5.62
C ASP A 151 18.42 11.21 -6.26
N ASN A 152 18.54 11.29 -7.58
CA ASN A 152 19.73 10.80 -8.25
C ASN A 152 20.93 11.72 -7.93
N ASP A 153 22.14 11.16 -7.89
CA ASP A 153 23.39 11.90 -7.65
C ASP A 153 23.69 13.01 -8.69
N ASP A 154 22.88 13.13 -9.74
CA ASP A 154 23.03 14.10 -10.83
C ASP A 154 22.49 15.51 -10.50
N GLY A 155 21.92 15.71 -9.31
CA GLY A 155 21.44 17.02 -8.86
C GLY A 155 20.11 17.45 -9.51
N SER A 156 19.37 16.53 -10.14
CA SER A 156 17.95 16.74 -10.48
C SER A 156 17.13 16.82 -9.18
N THR A 157 17.04 18.03 -8.63
CA THR A 157 16.37 18.32 -7.36
C THR A 157 14.86 18.14 -7.48
N GLY A 158 14.34 17.10 -6.83
CA GLY A 158 12.92 16.94 -6.59
C GLY A 158 12.55 15.46 -6.55
N SER A 159 12.63 14.82 -5.38
CA SER A 159 12.09 13.48 -5.17
C SER A 159 10.72 13.40 -5.81
N SER A 160 10.58 12.65 -6.91
CA SER A 160 9.35 12.63 -7.70
C SER A 160 8.16 12.11 -6.88
N GLN A 161 8.45 11.42 -5.76
CA GLN A 161 7.48 11.03 -4.75
C GLN A 161 6.86 12.22 -3.98
N THR A 162 7.54 13.36 -3.89
CA THR A 162 7.01 14.59 -3.27
C THR A 162 5.79 15.10 -4.02
N ALA A 163 5.85 15.19 -5.35
CA ALA A 163 4.69 15.59 -6.16
C ALA A 163 3.51 14.64 -5.93
N LEU A 164 3.75 13.32 -5.98
CA LEU A 164 2.70 12.34 -5.72
C LEU A 164 2.13 12.46 -4.29
N LEU A 165 2.97 12.77 -3.29
CA LEU A 165 2.56 13.02 -1.92
C LEU A 165 1.70 14.29 -1.81
N GLU A 166 2.06 15.36 -2.50
CA GLU A 166 1.27 16.59 -2.59
C GLU A 166 -0.10 16.34 -3.21
N LEU A 167 -0.18 15.52 -4.25
CA LEU A 167 -1.45 15.08 -4.83
C LEU A 167 -2.33 14.37 -3.80
N VAL A 168 -1.81 13.38 -3.06
CA VAL A 168 -2.59 12.68 -2.03
C VAL A 168 -3.00 13.62 -0.90
N ARG A 169 -2.14 14.58 -0.51
CA ARG A 169 -2.49 15.61 0.47
C ARG A 169 -3.61 16.52 -0.02
N ALA A 170 -3.56 16.95 -1.28
CA ALA A 170 -4.58 17.78 -1.89
C ALA A 170 -5.92 17.05 -1.98
N LEU A 171 -5.91 15.76 -2.37
CA LEU A 171 -7.10 14.89 -2.33
C LEU A 171 -7.66 14.80 -0.90
N LYS A 172 -6.81 14.58 0.12
CA LYS A 172 -7.25 14.53 1.53
C LYS A 172 -7.88 15.84 2.01
N ALA A 173 -7.37 16.97 1.53
CA ALA A 173 -7.82 18.31 1.93
C ALA A 173 -9.14 18.73 1.27
N ARG A 174 -9.66 17.97 0.30
CA ARG A 174 -10.93 18.28 -0.36
C ARG A 174 -12.10 18.27 0.63
N PRO A 175 -13.11 19.12 0.42
CA PRO A 175 -14.41 18.95 1.03
C PRO A 175 -14.97 17.58 0.66
N ASN A 176 -15.59 16.88 1.61
CA ASN A 176 -16.28 15.65 1.27
C ASN A 176 -17.57 15.96 0.49
N PRO A 177 -17.93 15.14 -0.50
CA PRO A 177 -19.22 15.26 -1.19
C PRO A 177 -20.38 15.02 -0.21
N PRO A 178 -21.56 15.62 -0.44
CA PRO A 178 -22.74 15.35 0.36
C PRO A 178 -23.20 13.89 0.19
N LEU A 179 -23.92 13.38 1.18
CA LEU A 179 -24.56 12.06 1.07
C LEU A 179 -25.63 12.06 -0.04
N PRO A 180 -25.94 10.88 -0.62
CA PRO A 180 -27.06 10.73 -1.53
C PRO A 180 -28.37 11.31 -0.99
N PRO A 181 -29.18 11.98 -1.85
CA PRO A 181 -30.45 12.56 -1.43
C PRO A 181 -31.47 11.52 -0.96
N HIS A 182 -31.39 10.30 -1.50
CA HIS A 182 -32.25 9.17 -1.15
C HIS A 182 -31.44 8.08 -0.44
N LEU A 183 -31.05 8.35 0.80
CA LEU A 183 -30.23 7.43 1.60
C LEU A 183 -31.11 6.47 2.41
N THR A 184 -31.36 5.27 1.86
CA THR A 184 -32.15 4.23 2.53
C THR A 184 -31.42 3.67 3.76
N VAL A 185 -32.16 3.05 4.69
CA VAL A 185 -31.56 2.41 5.89
C VAL A 185 -30.48 1.38 5.53
N PRO A 186 -30.68 0.49 4.54
CA PRO A 186 -29.61 -0.38 4.04
C PRO A 186 -28.35 0.38 3.58
N MET A 187 -28.51 1.45 2.79
CA MET A 187 -27.37 2.25 2.32
C MET A 187 -26.63 2.96 3.45
N GLN A 188 -27.33 3.42 4.49
CA GLN A 188 -26.69 4.04 5.67
C GLN A 188 -25.73 3.08 6.39
N ARG A 189 -25.94 1.77 6.22
CA ARG A 189 -25.10 0.72 6.82
C ARG A 189 -24.02 0.21 5.87
N ASP A 190 -24.14 0.52 4.59
CA ASP A 190 -23.08 0.24 3.62
C ASP A 190 -21.83 1.06 4.00
N TRP A 191 -20.69 0.39 4.01
CA TRP A 191 -19.45 0.93 4.57
C TRP A 191 -18.95 2.19 3.84
N VAL A 192 -19.33 2.39 2.57
CA VAL A 192 -18.99 3.61 1.81
C VAL A 192 -19.71 4.82 2.41
N TYR A 193 -21.00 4.69 2.69
CA TYR A 193 -21.87 5.78 3.15
C TYR A 193 -21.95 5.89 4.68
N ALA A 194 -21.76 4.78 5.41
CA ALA A 194 -21.80 4.71 6.88
C ALA A 194 -20.78 5.64 7.55
N SER A 195 -19.74 6.03 6.83
CA SER A 195 -18.72 6.97 7.26
C SER A 195 -19.21 8.42 7.36
N GLY A 196 -20.45 8.73 6.96
CA GLY A 196 -21.11 10.02 7.15
C GLY A 196 -20.50 11.16 6.34
N ALA A 197 -20.27 10.94 5.04
CA ALA A 197 -19.59 11.87 4.13
C ALA A 197 -18.16 12.23 4.57
N THR A 198 -17.30 11.21 4.72
CA THR A 198 -15.88 11.41 5.09
C THR A 198 -14.90 10.83 4.09
N LEU A 199 -15.35 10.66 2.85
CA LEU A 199 -14.65 10.03 1.72
C LEU A 199 -13.21 10.52 1.57
N TRP A 200 -12.99 11.82 1.40
CA TRP A 200 -11.66 12.42 1.23
C TRP A 200 -10.91 12.59 2.54
N ARG A 201 -11.60 13.07 3.59
CA ARG A 201 -10.98 13.31 4.91
C ARG A 201 -10.32 12.05 5.47
N ASN A 202 -10.97 10.90 5.31
CA ASN A 202 -10.48 9.61 5.81
C ASN A 202 -9.65 8.84 4.78
N LEU A 203 -9.60 9.32 3.53
CA LEU A 203 -9.01 8.63 2.39
C LEU A 203 -9.57 7.21 2.29
N LEU A 204 -10.88 7.13 2.09
CA LEU A 204 -11.60 5.86 2.02
C LEU A 204 -10.95 4.97 0.95
N LEU A 205 -10.80 3.67 1.25
CA LEU A 205 -10.06 2.67 0.47
C LEU A 205 -8.54 2.84 0.33
N LEU A 206 -7.93 3.97 0.69
CA LEU A 206 -6.46 4.08 0.61
C LEU A 206 -5.76 2.94 1.38
N GLY A 207 -6.17 2.69 2.63
CA GLY A 207 -5.59 1.63 3.46
C GLY A 207 -5.73 0.23 2.82
N PRO A 208 -6.97 -0.20 2.50
CA PRO A 208 -7.22 -1.44 1.76
C PRO A 208 -6.43 -1.57 0.46
N SER A 209 -6.39 -0.54 -0.38
CA SER A 209 -5.66 -0.56 -1.66
C SER A 209 -4.16 -0.78 -1.47
N PHE A 210 -3.54 -0.08 -0.51
CA PHE A 210 -2.15 -0.35 -0.17
C PHE A 210 -1.97 -1.77 0.36
N ARG A 211 -2.87 -2.28 1.21
CA ARG A 211 -2.75 -3.62 1.77
C ARG A 211 -2.83 -4.69 0.69
N GLU A 212 -3.74 -4.57 -0.26
CA GLU A 212 -3.87 -5.51 -1.37
C GLU A 212 -2.63 -5.48 -2.27
N SER A 213 -2.10 -4.29 -2.57
CA SER A 213 -0.86 -4.14 -3.33
C SER A 213 0.38 -4.73 -2.64
N TRP A 214 0.35 -4.98 -1.33
CA TRP A 214 1.44 -5.69 -0.63
C TRP A 214 1.49 -7.18 -0.98
N ASN A 215 0.41 -7.73 -1.55
CA ASN A 215 0.44 -9.10 -2.11
C ASN A 215 1.30 -9.18 -3.39
N ASP A 216 1.71 -8.04 -3.97
CA ASP A 216 2.63 -7.97 -5.10
C ASP A 216 4.10 -7.86 -4.66
N SER A 217 4.44 -8.13 -3.41
CA SER A 217 5.83 -8.06 -2.95
C SER A 217 6.74 -9.11 -3.62
N PRO A 218 8.06 -8.88 -3.69
CA PRO A 218 9.03 -9.87 -4.16
C PRO A 218 8.93 -11.19 -3.39
N GLY A 219 8.76 -12.30 -4.11
CA GLY A 219 8.54 -13.62 -3.52
C GLY A 219 7.07 -13.92 -3.16
N CYS A 220 6.14 -13.00 -3.37
CA CYS A 220 4.70 -13.26 -3.33
C CYS A 220 4.13 -13.12 -4.75
N GLY A 221 3.53 -11.96 -5.07
CA GLY A 221 3.03 -11.64 -6.41
C GLY A 221 4.10 -11.17 -7.39
N ALA A 222 5.24 -10.66 -6.91
CA ALA A 222 6.37 -10.26 -7.76
C ALA A 222 7.54 -11.23 -7.74
N GLY A 223 8.32 -11.21 -8.81
CA GLY A 223 9.62 -11.86 -8.91
C GLY A 223 10.73 -11.09 -8.21
N TRP A 224 11.97 -11.53 -8.50
CA TRP A 224 13.20 -10.99 -7.92
C TRP A 224 14.02 -10.18 -8.94
N SER A 225 13.42 -9.82 -10.08
CA SER A 225 14.12 -9.00 -11.05
C SER A 225 14.34 -7.59 -10.51
N LYS A 226 15.41 -6.93 -10.97
CA LYS A 226 15.80 -5.60 -10.48
C LYS A 226 14.65 -4.59 -10.51
N PRO A 227 13.86 -4.43 -11.60
CA PRO A 227 12.74 -3.49 -11.63
C PRO A 227 11.66 -3.83 -10.59
N GLU A 228 11.36 -5.10 -10.39
CA GLU A 228 10.34 -5.54 -9.41
C GLU A 228 10.78 -5.23 -7.97
N VAL A 229 12.06 -5.45 -7.66
CA VAL A 229 12.64 -5.14 -6.34
C VAL A 229 12.72 -3.63 -6.10
N GLU A 230 13.18 -2.85 -7.07
CA GLU A 230 13.24 -1.39 -6.97
C GLU A 230 11.85 -0.78 -6.84
N ALA A 231 10.87 -1.27 -7.60
CA ALA A 231 9.47 -0.86 -7.49
C ALA A 231 8.89 -1.10 -6.10
N TRP A 232 9.21 -2.25 -5.50
CA TRP A 232 8.81 -2.58 -4.15
C TRP A 232 9.40 -1.59 -3.13
N ILE A 233 10.70 -1.34 -3.19
CA ILE A 233 11.39 -0.42 -2.29
C ILE A 233 10.86 1.02 -2.46
N ASN A 234 10.58 1.45 -3.69
CA ASN A 234 9.95 2.73 -3.98
C ASN A 234 8.57 2.86 -3.31
N ALA A 235 7.74 1.80 -3.39
CA ALA A 235 6.43 1.79 -2.74
C ALA A 235 6.54 1.84 -1.21
N GLU A 236 7.45 1.07 -0.61
CA GLU A 236 7.75 1.11 0.83
C GLU A 236 8.14 2.52 1.28
N ALA A 237 9.03 3.17 0.52
CA ALA A 237 9.46 4.55 0.80
C ALA A 237 8.30 5.55 0.73
N PHE A 238 7.43 5.43 -0.28
CA PHE A 238 6.28 6.32 -0.43
C PHE A 238 5.30 6.18 0.74
N VAL A 239 5.05 4.96 1.21
CA VAL A 239 4.20 4.70 2.39
C VAL A 239 4.82 5.24 3.68
N ALA A 240 6.14 5.13 3.82
CA ALA A 240 6.87 5.76 4.92
C ALA A 240 6.67 7.29 4.90
N ARG A 241 6.79 7.93 3.73
CA ARG A 241 6.55 9.38 3.57
C ARG A 241 5.11 9.79 3.88
N LEU A 242 4.11 9.01 3.46
CA LEU A 242 2.70 9.22 3.81
C LEU A 242 2.48 9.21 5.33
N THR A 243 3.22 8.35 6.04
CA THR A 243 3.18 8.24 7.51
C THR A 243 3.77 9.48 8.18
N VAL A 244 4.97 9.87 7.80
CA VAL A 244 5.69 11.03 8.34
C VAL A 244 4.91 12.33 8.11
N CYS A 245 4.29 12.47 6.94
CA CYS A 245 3.51 13.66 6.60
C CYS A 245 2.09 13.67 7.21
N GLY A 246 1.73 12.69 8.05
CA GLY A 246 0.43 12.64 8.73
C GLY A 246 -0.76 12.44 7.77
N VAL A 247 -0.52 11.98 6.54
CA VAL A 247 -1.57 11.72 5.55
C VAL A 247 -2.37 10.49 5.97
N LYS A 248 -1.68 9.42 6.34
CA LYS A 248 -2.29 8.22 6.92
C LYS A 248 -1.21 7.51 7.72
N LYS A 249 -1.54 7.01 8.91
CA LYS A 249 -0.58 6.31 9.76
C LYS A 249 -0.44 4.86 9.29
N PHE A 250 0.64 4.53 8.60
CA PHE A 250 0.97 3.18 8.14
C PHE A 250 2.11 2.54 8.95
N TRP A 251 2.20 2.85 10.25
CA TRP A 251 3.28 2.34 11.12
C TRP A 251 3.42 0.81 11.06
N ASN A 252 2.31 0.08 10.88
CA ASN A 252 2.31 -1.37 10.81
C ASN A 252 3.10 -1.92 9.62
N TYR A 253 3.22 -1.15 8.52
CA TYR A 253 4.01 -1.53 7.35
C TYR A 253 5.51 -1.47 7.67
N GLY A 254 5.95 -0.45 8.41
CA GLY A 254 7.34 -0.38 8.89
C GLY A 254 7.71 -1.55 9.80
N VAL A 255 6.77 -2.02 10.64
CA VAL A 255 6.97 -3.24 11.45
C VAL A 255 7.12 -4.47 10.56
N TRP A 256 6.26 -4.62 9.54
CA TRP A 256 6.34 -5.74 8.62
C TRP A 256 7.67 -5.75 7.86
N ALA A 257 8.10 -4.60 7.34
CA ALA A 257 9.40 -4.47 6.66
C ALA A 257 10.58 -4.85 7.58
N LEU A 258 10.61 -4.33 8.81
CA LEU A 258 11.66 -4.66 9.78
C LEU A 258 11.66 -6.14 10.16
N ARG A 259 10.48 -6.74 10.36
CA ARG A 259 10.36 -8.17 10.66
C ARG A 259 10.84 -9.02 9.50
N ASP A 260 10.35 -8.77 8.29
CA ASP A 260 10.66 -9.55 7.10
C ASP A 260 12.16 -9.43 6.73
N GLY A 261 12.80 -8.29 7.03
CA GLY A 261 14.23 -8.07 6.80
C GLY A 261 15.17 -8.52 7.92
N LEU A 262 14.74 -8.50 9.18
CA LEU A 262 15.66 -8.63 10.34
C LEU A 262 15.30 -9.72 11.35
N GLU A 263 14.02 -10.09 11.45
CA GLU A 263 13.55 -11.09 12.43
C GLU A 263 13.31 -12.45 11.80
N GLU A 264 12.67 -12.46 10.63
CA GLU A 264 12.28 -13.67 9.94
C GLU A 264 13.40 -14.13 9.00
N ARG A 265 13.61 -15.45 8.94
CA ARG A 265 14.27 -16.01 7.77
C ARG A 265 13.31 -15.87 6.59
N PRO A 266 13.80 -15.55 5.38
CA PRO A 266 12.92 -15.43 4.23
C PRO A 266 11.98 -16.63 4.10
N ASN A 267 10.67 -16.38 4.12
CA ASN A 267 9.66 -17.42 4.31
C ASN A 267 9.65 -18.46 3.16
N SER A 268 9.45 -19.73 3.54
CA SER A 268 9.81 -20.94 2.79
C SER A 268 8.91 -21.31 1.61
N ILE A 269 7.83 -20.58 1.32
CA ILE A 269 6.92 -20.96 0.20
C ILE A 269 7.46 -20.58 -1.18
N TYR A 270 8.33 -19.57 -1.26
CA TYR A 270 9.03 -19.15 -2.48
C TYR A 270 10.51 -18.83 -2.23
N PHE A 271 11.01 -19.21 -1.05
CA PHE A 271 12.42 -19.14 -0.73
C PHE A 271 13.22 -19.93 -1.77
N ARG A 272 14.15 -19.24 -2.41
CA ARG A 272 15.15 -19.82 -3.31
C ARG A 272 16.48 -19.79 -2.56
N PRO A 273 16.90 -20.91 -1.93
CA PRO A 273 18.16 -20.97 -1.19
C PRO A 273 19.35 -20.50 -2.02
N GLU A 274 19.31 -20.70 -3.34
CA GLU A 274 20.31 -20.27 -4.30
C GLU A 274 20.41 -18.74 -4.49
N ARG A 275 19.45 -17.97 -3.96
CA ARG A 275 19.37 -16.50 -4.06
C ARG A 275 19.19 -15.84 -2.69
N GLU A 276 19.67 -16.48 -1.62
CA GLU A 276 19.50 -15.97 -0.25
C GLU A 276 20.02 -14.52 -0.11
N GLU A 277 21.13 -14.18 -0.75
CA GLU A 277 21.72 -12.83 -0.72
C GLU A 277 20.84 -11.79 -1.43
N GLU A 278 20.32 -12.08 -2.63
CA GLU A 278 19.40 -11.19 -3.36
C GLU A 278 18.11 -10.94 -2.58
N VAL A 279 17.57 -12.00 -1.97
CA VAL A 279 16.36 -11.94 -1.15
C VAL A 279 16.60 -11.08 0.09
N LEU A 280 17.74 -11.29 0.75
CA LEU A 280 18.14 -10.52 1.92
C LEU A 280 18.37 -9.05 1.58
N ASP A 281 19.06 -8.77 0.47
CA ASP A 281 19.31 -7.40 -0.03
C ASP A 281 18.00 -6.63 -0.19
N CYS A 282 16.99 -7.25 -0.80
CA CYS A 282 15.66 -6.65 -0.99
C CYS A 282 14.99 -6.28 0.35
N TYR A 283 14.82 -7.25 1.25
CA TYR A 283 14.06 -7.01 2.48
C TYR A 283 14.79 -6.13 3.49
N VAL A 284 16.10 -6.27 3.61
CA VAL A 284 16.90 -5.43 4.51
C VAL A 284 16.96 -3.98 3.99
N THR A 285 17.01 -3.79 2.67
CA THR A 285 16.89 -2.46 2.07
C THR A 285 15.53 -1.84 2.37
N ALA A 286 14.43 -2.56 2.19
CA ALA A 286 13.09 -2.07 2.52
C ALA A 286 12.97 -1.68 4.01
N ALA A 287 13.49 -2.51 4.90
CA ALA A 287 13.55 -2.22 6.33
C ALA A 287 14.36 -0.94 6.64
N ALA A 288 15.53 -0.80 6.02
CA ALA A 288 16.40 0.35 6.22
C ALA A 288 15.77 1.65 5.68
N VAL A 289 15.04 1.58 4.56
CA VAL A 289 14.28 2.70 3.99
C VAL A 289 13.25 3.25 4.97
N TRP A 290 12.50 2.37 5.64
CA TRP A 290 11.55 2.78 6.67
C TRP A 290 12.21 3.53 7.82
N VAL A 291 13.33 3.01 8.31
CA VAL A 291 14.08 3.66 9.40
C VAL A 291 14.64 5.01 8.95
N VAL A 292 15.19 5.11 7.74
CA VAL A 292 15.73 6.38 7.23
C VAL A 292 14.64 7.44 7.05
N ILE A 293 13.46 7.07 6.56
CA ILE A 293 12.38 8.03 6.27
C ILE A 293 11.55 8.33 7.51
N ALA A 294 11.12 7.30 8.25
CA ALA A 294 10.12 7.37 9.30
C ALA A 294 10.65 6.93 10.68
N GLY A 295 11.96 6.76 10.84
CA GLY A 295 12.56 6.25 12.08
C GLY A 295 12.24 7.09 13.31
N LYS A 296 12.09 8.41 13.16
CA LYS A 296 11.68 9.31 14.25
C LYS A 296 10.25 9.02 14.69
N GLU A 297 9.31 8.99 13.76
CA GLU A 297 7.90 8.70 14.01
C GLU A 297 7.72 7.29 14.57
N MET A 298 8.49 6.32 14.08
CA MET A 298 8.53 4.95 14.60
C MET A 298 9.04 4.92 16.04
N TRP A 299 10.11 5.65 16.36
CA TRP A 299 10.66 5.75 17.71
C TRP A 299 9.66 6.36 18.71
N GLU A 300 8.82 7.31 18.29
CA GLU A 300 7.75 7.85 19.14
C GLU A 300 6.72 6.80 19.58
N PHE A 301 6.54 5.71 18.82
CA PHE A 301 5.72 4.57 19.25
C PHE A 301 6.47 3.68 20.26
N VAL A 302 7.79 3.50 20.08
CA VAL A 302 8.65 2.66 20.94
C VAL A 302 8.72 3.15 22.39
N GLU A 303 8.70 4.47 22.59
CA GLU A 303 8.85 5.06 23.93
C GLU A 303 7.65 4.86 24.87
N ARG A 304 6.54 4.28 24.40
CA ARG A 304 5.35 4.05 25.23
C ARG A 304 5.42 2.75 26.04
N ASP A 305 6.49 1.96 25.92
CA ASP A 305 6.63 0.63 26.52
C ASP A 305 7.62 0.54 27.71
N ARG A 306 7.51 -0.51 28.53
CA ARG A 306 8.18 -0.73 29.84
C ARG A 306 9.32 -1.77 29.81
N ASP A 307 9.74 -2.27 28.66
CA ASP A 307 10.59 -3.47 28.52
C ASP A 307 12.12 -3.25 28.53
N PHE A 308 12.60 -2.23 29.25
CA PHE A 308 13.97 -1.68 29.13
C PHE A 308 15.12 -2.71 29.23
N GLU A 309 14.95 -3.73 30.08
CA GLU A 309 15.96 -4.74 30.40
C GLU A 309 15.96 -5.97 29.48
N THR A 310 14.93 -6.16 28.65
CA THR A 310 14.85 -7.33 27.77
C THR A 310 15.89 -7.22 26.67
N ARG A 311 16.66 -8.29 26.44
CA ARG A 311 17.58 -8.45 25.32
C ARG A 311 17.30 -9.76 24.61
N TYR A 312 17.24 -9.69 23.29
CA TYR A 312 17.04 -10.86 22.43
C TYR A 312 18.37 -11.28 21.81
N GLY A 313 18.65 -12.58 21.76
CA GLY A 313 19.84 -13.08 21.08
C GLY A 313 19.72 -12.91 19.56
N LEU A 314 20.80 -12.50 18.89
CA LEU A 314 20.79 -12.32 17.43
C LEU A 314 20.55 -13.63 16.67
N ASP A 315 20.99 -14.77 17.21
CA ASP A 315 20.79 -16.08 16.57
C ASP A 315 19.49 -16.76 17.02
N GLU A 316 18.76 -16.14 17.94
CA GLU A 316 17.50 -16.67 18.46
C GLU A 316 16.33 -16.18 17.60
N ALA A 317 15.41 -17.09 17.30
CA ALA A 317 14.12 -16.68 16.79
C ALA A 317 13.43 -15.85 17.87
N LEU A 318 13.00 -14.63 17.53
CA LEU A 318 12.22 -13.84 18.46
C LEU A 318 10.96 -14.64 18.88
N PRO A 319 10.53 -14.52 20.15
CA PRO A 319 9.21 -14.99 20.52
C PRO A 319 8.18 -14.36 19.59
N LYS A 320 7.07 -15.04 19.28
CA LYS A 320 6.00 -14.43 18.47
C LYS A 320 5.45 -13.22 19.22
N LEU A 321 5.95 -12.04 18.87
CA LEU A 321 5.53 -10.79 19.47
C LEU A 321 4.13 -10.41 18.96
N PRO A 322 3.34 -9.68 19.76
CA PRO A 322 2.02 -9.21 19.33
C PRO A 322 2.13 -8.39 18.04
N TRP A 323 1.12 -8.53 17.18
CA TRP A 323 0.98 -7.78 15.93
C TRP A 323 0.18 -6.48 16.09
N GLU A 324 -0.46 -6.29 17.24
CA GLU A 324 -1.26 -5.13 17.60
C GLU A 324 -1.03 -4.75 19.08
N GLY A 325 -1.31 -3.49 19.40
CA GLY A 325 -1.20 -2.95 20.76
C GLY A 325 0.22 -2.55 21.16
N ASP A 326 0.42 -2.34 22.46
CA ASP A 326 1.64 -1.75 23.01
C ASP A 326 2.88 -2.65 22.84
N GLY A 327 2.70 -3.96 22.57
CA GLY A 327 3.79 -4.92 22.40
C GLY A 327 4.45 -4.96 21.01
N VAL A 328 4.03 -4.10 20.08
CA VAL A 328 4.58 -4.09 18.70
C VAL A 328 5.87 -3.28 18.61
N TRP A 329 5.90 -2.13 19.26
CA TRP A 329 7.01 -1.18 19.24
C TRP A 329 7.61 -1.11 20.62
N THR A 330 8.63 -1.94 20.88
CA THR A 330 9.28 -2.02 22.18
C THR A 330 10.75 -1.60 22.09
N ARG A 331 11.34 -1.14 23.19
CA ARG A 331 12.76 -0.72 23.18
C ARG A 331 13.67 -1.91 22.95
N ALA A 332 13.31 -3.09 23.48
CA ALA A 332 14.07 -4.31 23.23
C ALA A 332 14.03 -4.72 21.75
N ARG A 333 12.86 -4.61 21.11
CA ARG A 333 12.69 -4.94 19.69
C ARG A 333 13.45 -3.95 18.79
N TRP A 334 13.39 -2.67 19.10
CA TRP A 334 14.17 -1.64 18.40
C TRP A 334 15.68 -1.90 18.50
N ARG A 335 16.17 -2.20 19.71
CA ARG A 335 17.58 -2.57 19.93
C ARG A 335 17.97 -3.81 19.13
N TYR A 336 17.12 -4.84 19.12
CA TYR A 336 17.33 -6.04 18.33
C TYR A 336 17.46 -5.72 16.84
N TRP A 337 16.58 -4.91 16.27
CA TRP A 337 16.67 -4.48 14.87
C TRP A 337 17.97 -3.75 14.57
N LYS A 338 18.40 -2.85 15.46
CA LYS A 338 19.67 -2.13 15.33
C LYS A 338 20.86 -3.10 15.30
N GLU A 339 20.95 -3.99 16.28
CA GLU A 339 22.02 -5.01 16.36
C GLU A 339 21.97 -5.98 15.16
N LYS A 340 20.76 -6.29 14.64
CA LYS A 340 20.59 -7.08 13.42
C LYS A 340 21.09 -6.36 12.18
N PHE A 341 20.80 -5.07 12.01
CA PHE A 341 21.37 -4.28 10.93
C PHE A 341 22.89 -4.30 10.96
N GLU A 342 23.50 -4.11 12.13
CA GLU A 342 24.96 -4.20 12.30
C GLU A 342 25.50 -5.58 11.88
N SER A 343 24.86 -6.66 12.36
CA SER A 343 25.24 -8.04 12.02
C SER A 343 25.10 -8.32 10.51
N VAL A 344 23.98 -7.91 9.92
CA VAL A 344 23.69 -8.11 8.49
C VAL A 344 24.68 -7.32 7.64
N ALA A 345 25.03 -6.08 7.99
CA ALA A 345 26.00 -5.28 7.24
C ALA A 345 27.38 -5.95 7.07
N GLN A 346 27.75 -6.83 8.01
CA GLN A 346 29.01 -7.60 7.96
C GLN A 346 28.93 -8.86 7.07
N ARG A 347 27.74 -9.24 6.58
CA ARG A 347 27.60 -10.43 5.74
C ARG A 347 28.38 -10.27 4.42
N PRO A 348 29.14 -11.28 4.00
CA PRO A 348 29.66 -11.34 2.64
C PRO A 348 28.47 -11.47 1.66
N GLY A 349 28.63 -10.97 0.43
CA GLY A 349 27.63 -11.14 -0.64
C GLY A 349 26.60 -10.01 -0.77
N LEU A 350 26.26 -9.30 0.30
CA LEU A 350 25.38 -8.12 0.23
C LEU A 350 25.98 -7.03 -0.66
N VAL A 351 25.15 -6.45 -1.53
CA VAL A 351 25.60 -5.38 -2.42
C VAL A 351 25.96 -4.10 -1.65
N SER A 352 26.87 -3.31 -2.23
CA SER A 352 27.44 -2.13 -1.55
C SER A 352 26.39 -1.06 -1.23
N SER A 353 25.40 -0.88 -2.10
CA SER A 353 24.28 0.05 -1.87
C SER A 353 23.42 -0.38 -0.67
N THR A 354 23.16 -1.68 -0.49
CA THR A 354 22.47 -2.21 0.70
C THR A 354 23.26 -1.91 1.97
N LYS A 355 24.57 -2.15 1.96
CA LYS A 355 25.42 -1.82 3.12
C LYS A 355 25.42 -0.33 3.46
N GLN A 356 25.42 0.52 2.43
CA GLN A 356 25.33 1.97 2.61
C GLN A 356 24.01 2.38 3.27
N ILE A 357 22.86 1.90 2.77
CA ILE A 357 21.56 2.25 3.36
C ILE A 357 21.39 1.72 4.77
N ILE A 358 21.92 0.53 5.08
CA ILE A 358 21.96 0.02 6.47
C ILE A 358 22.76 0.99 7.36
N GLY A 359 23.93 1.44 6.89
CA GLY A 359 24.74 2.42 7.63
C GLY A 359 24.00 3.74 7.89
N GLU A 360 23.16 4.19 6.95
CA GLU A 360 22.32 5.37 7.14
C GLU A 360 21.16 5.11 8.13
N ALA A 361 20.52 3.94 8.05
CA ALA A 361 19.50 3.53 9.01
C ALA A 361 20.07 3.48 10.43
N LEU A 362 21.25 2.87 10.63
CA LEU A 362 21.93 2.83 11.93
C LEU A 362 22.19 4.23 12.51
N LYS A 363 22.71 5.15 11.68
CA LYS A 363 22.89 6.56 12.08
C LYS A 363 21.57 7.24 12.45
N CYS A 364 20.49 6.95 11.70
CA CYS A 364 19.16 7.45 12.03
C CYS A 364 18.69 6.94 13.40
N MET A 365 18.86 5.62 13.65
CA MET A 365 18.48 5.01 14.93
C MET A 365 19.26 5.63 16.11
N GLU A 366 20.57 5.82 15.97
CA GLU A 366 21.40 6.50 16.96
C GLU A 366 20.96 7.95 17.20
N ALA A 367 20.62 8.67 16.14
CA ALA A 367 20.19 10.06 16.23
C ALA A 367 18.85 10.20 16.99
N VAL A 368 17.86 9.37 16.67
CA VAL A 368 16.54 9.44 17.34
C VAL A 368 16.61 8.99 18.81
N GLU A 369 17.46 8.01 19.12
CA GLU A 369 17.75 7.58 20.50
C GLU A 369 18.39 8.71 21.31
N SER A 370 19.29 9.50 20.70
CA SER A 370 20.05 10.56 21.37
C SER A 370 19.24 11.85 21.57
N GLN A 371 18.37 12.21 20.63
CA GLN A 371 17.63 13.48 20.64
C GLN A 371 16.69 13.66 21.84
N ARG A 372 16.22 12.57 22.46
CA ARG A 372 15.33 12.61 23.64
C ARG A 372 15.97 12.24 24.97
N GLN A 373 17.26 11.88 25.00
CA GLN A 373 18.01 11.76 26.26
C GLN A 373 18.36 13.14 26.88
N VAL A 374 18.20 14.22 26.11
CA VAL A 374 18.60 15.59 26.47
C VAL A 374 17.38 16.51 26.76
N SER A 375 16.16 16.00 26.58
CA SER A 375 14.89 16.66 26.89
C SER A 375 14.24 16.04 28.12
#